data_AF-A0AAJ3HG27-F1
#
_entry.id   AF-A0AAJ3HG27-F1
#
_cell.length_a   1.000
_cell.length_b   1.000
_cell.length_c   1.000
_cell.angle_alpha   90.00
_cell.angle_beta   90.00
_cell.angle_gamma   90.00
#
_symmetry.space_group_name_H-M   'P 1'
#
loop_
_entity.id
_entity.type
_entity.pdbx_description
1 polymer ?
#
loop_
_entity_poly.entity_id
_entity_poly.type
_entity_poly.pdbx_seq_one_letter_code
_entity_poly.pdbx_strand_id
1 'polypeptide(L)'
;MLRALIIVFACLAAGEVLLHLTHLKLPASIVGLLILFGLLQAGWVKEAWFKPMTEFLMQHMMLLMIPACVALMDYFSIVAHDFWSITIATVASSVLVLLSSAKTHEILRKHK
;
A
#
# COMPACT_ATOMS: atom_id res chain seq x y z
N MET A 1 -20.07 4.26 -8.29
CA MET A 1 -19.63 3.62 -7.03
C MET A 1 -19.74 2.09 -7.09
N LEU A 2 -20.93 1.48 -7.23
CA LEU A 2 -21.08 0.01 -7.24
C LEU A 2 -20.22 -0.71 -8.29
N ARG A 3 -20.16 -0.16 -9.52
CA ARG A 3 -19.31 -0.71 -10.60
C ARG A 3 -17.83 -0.76 -10.23
N ALA A 4 -17.29 0.31 -9.66
CA ALA A 4 -15.90 0.37 -9.22
C ALA A 4 -15.62 -0.64 -8.09
N LEU A 5 -16.56 -0.77 -7.14
CA LEU A 5 -16.47 -1.76 -6.06
C LEU A 5 -16.35 -3.17 -6.61
N ILE A 6 -17.25 -3.54 -7.53
CA ILE A 6 -17.27 -4.87 -8.15
C ILE A 6 -15.94 -5.14 -8.86
N ILE A 7 -15.40 -4.15 -9.60
CA ILE A 7 -14.13 -4.33 -10.31
C ILE A 7 -12.97 -4.53 -9.32
N VAL A 8 -12.88 -3.74 -8.26
CA VAL A 8 -11.82 -3.90 -7.23
C VAL A 8 -11.92 -5.27 -6.55
N PHE A 9 -13.12 -5.69 -6.12
CA PHE A 9 -13.30 -6.99 -5.48
C PHE A 9 -13.08 -8.16 -6.43
N ALA A 10 -13.51 -8.07 -7.69
CA ALA A 10 -13.23 -9.08 -8.70
C ALA A 10 -11.72 -9.22 -8.94
N CYS A 11 -11.00 -8.10 -8.94
CA CYS A 11 -9.56 -8.08 -9.10
C CYS A 11 -8.83 -8.70 -7.90
N LEU A 12 -9.31 -8.41 -6.68
CA LEU A 12 -8.80 -9.01 -5.46
C LEU A 12 -9.03 -10.54 -5.45
N ALA A 13 -10.23 -10.99 -5.79
CA ALA A 13 -10.57 -12.40 -5.89
C ALA A 13 -9.73 -13.11 -6.98
N ALA A 14 -9.53 -12.47 -8.12
CA ALA A 14 -8.64 -12.98 -9.16
C ALA A 14 -7.19 -13.11 -8.66
N GLY A 15 -6.70 -12.12 -7.90
CA GLY A 15 -5.37 -12.18 -7.27
C GLY A 15 -5.24 -13.32 -6.25
N GLU A 16 -6.27 -13.56 -5.46
CA GLU A 16 -6.31 -14.66 -4.49
C GLU A 16 -6.32 -16.04 -5.17
N VAL A 17 -7.15 -16.21 -6.20
CA VAL A 17 -7.15 -17.43 -7.04
C VAL A 17 -5.77 -17.64 -7.67
N LEU A 18 -5.16 -16.59 -8.20
CA LEU A 18 -3.85 -16.69 -8.84
C LEU A 18 -2.76 -17.12 -7.85
N LEU A 19 -2.80 -16.61 -6.62
CA LEU A 19 -1.86 -16.99 -5.56
C LEU A 19 -2.09 -18.43 -5.07
N HIS A 20 -3.36 -18.86 -4.99
CA HIS A 20 -3.68 -20.25 -4.70
C HIS A 20 -3.10 -21.20 -5.75
N LEU A 21 -3.12 -20.83 -7.04
CA LEU A 21 -2.54 -21.64 -8.11
C LEU A 21 -1.01 -21.57 -8.13
N THR A 22 -0.41 -20.41 -7.90
CA THR A 22 1.04 -20.19 -8.01
C THR A 22 1.82 -20.46 -6.72
N HIS A 23 1.14 -20.69 -5.59
CA HIS A 23 1.74 -20.92 -4.26
C HIS A 23 2.72 -19.81 -3.81
N LEU A 24 2.61 -18.61 -4.36
CA LEU A 24 3.44 -17.47 -3.97
C LEU A 24 3.02 -16.92 -2.61
N LYS A 25 4.00 -16.59 -1.75
CA LYS A 25 3.78 -15.95 -0.44
C LYS A 25 3.63 -14.43 -0.56
N LEU A 26 2.74 -13.97 -1.43
CA LEU A 26 2.42 -12.55 -1.56
C LEU A 26 1.01 -12.27 -1.02
N PRO A 27 0.74 -11.08 -0.47
CA PRO A 27 -0.61 -10.65 -0.16
C PRO A 27 -1.45 -10.55 -1.45
N ALA A 28 -2.66 -11.09 -1.44
CA ALA A 28 -3.59 -11.02 -2.57
C ALA A 28 -3.92 -9.59 -3.00
N SER A 29 -3.89 -8.63 -2.06
CA SER A 29 -4.08 -7.21 -2.33
C SER A 29 -3.04 -6.63 -3.29
N ILE A 30 -1.77 -7.08 -3.23
CA ILE A 30 -0.72 -6.62 -4.14
C ILE A 30 -0.98 -7.14 -5.55
N VAL A 31 -1.32 -8.43 -5.68
CA VAL A 31 -1.60 -9.04 -6.98
C VAL A 31 -2.84 -8.42 -7.62
N GLY A 32 -3.91 -8.24 -6.84
CA GLY A 32 -5.11 -7.53 -7.29
C GLY A 32 -4.82 -6.09 -7.72
N LEU A 33 -3.92 -5.37 -7.03
CA LEU A 33 -3.51 -4.04 -7.48
C LEU A 33 -2.80 -4.08 -8.84
N LEU A 34 -1.90 -5.04 -9.05
CA LEU A 34 -1.17 -5.19 -10.32
C LEU A 34 -2.10 -5.55 -11.49
N ILE A 35 -3.06 -6.45 -11.26
CA ILE A 35 -4.07 -6.81 -12.26
C ILE A 35 -4.92 -5.57 -12.59
N LEU A 36 -5.38 -4.82 -11.58
CA LEU A 36 -6.18 -3.63 -11.79
C LEU A 36 -5.40 -2.56 -12.57
N PHE A 37 -4.12 -2.38 -12.24
CA PHE A 37 -3.21 -1.49 -12.96
C PHE A 37 -3.05 -1.91 -14.42
N GLY A 38 -2.90 -3.21 -14.69
CA GLY A 38 -2.86 -3.76 -16.05
C GLY A 38 -4.15 -3.48 -16.84
N LEU A 39 -5.32 -3.65 -16.20
CA LEU A 39 -6.62 -3.34 -16.81
C LEU A 39 -6.80 -1.85 -17.11
N LEU A 40 -6.25 -0.97 -16.26
CA LEU A 40 -6.23 0.47 -16.48
C LEU A 40 -5.34 0.85 -17.66
N GLN A 41 -4.12 0.28 -17.71
CA GLN A 41 -3.18 0.49 -18.82
C GLN A 41 -3.69 -0.05 -20.16
N ALA A 42 -4.42 -1.17 -20.15
CA ALA A 42 -5.08 -1.71 -21.33
C ALA A 42 -6.30 -0.89 -21.79
N GLY A 43 -6.74 0.12 -21.00
CA GLY A 43 -7.89 0.96 -21.30
C GLY A 43 -9.25 0.26 -21.18
N TRP A 44 -9.28 -0.99 -20.69
CA TRP A 44 -10.52 -1.75 -20.49
C TRP A 44 -11.38 -1.16 -19.38
N VAL A 45 -10.74 -0.53 -18.40
CA VAL A 45 -11.42 0.15 -17.29
C VAL A 45 -11.00 1.61 -17.26
N LYS A 46 -11.98 2.52 -17.17
CA LYS A 46 -11.75 3.97 -17.14
C LYS A 46 -11.52 4.45 -15.71
N GLU A 47 -10.50 5.29 -15.52
CA GLU A 47 -10.19 5.94 -14.23
C GLU A 47 -11.39 6.72 -13.66
N ALA A 48 -12.20 7.33 -14.53
CA ALA A 48 -13.37 8.12 -14.15
C ALA A 48 -14.41 7.31 -13.36
N TRP A 49 -14.43 5.99 -13.51
CA TRP A 49 -15.35 5.11 -12.77
C TRP A 49 -14.97 4.99 -11.29
N PHE A 50 -13.67 5.13 -10.97
CA PHE A 50 -13.13 5.01 -9.62
C PHE A 50 -13.10 6.35 -8.88
N LYS A 51 -12.95 7.46 -9.60
CA LYS A 51 -12.85 8.82 -9.04
C LYS A 51 -13.85 9.12 -7.88
N PRO A 52 -15.17 8.92 -8.03
CA PRO A 52 -16.11 9.23 -6.94
C PRO A 52 -15.96 8.32 -5.72
N MET A 53 -15.51 7.08 -5.90
CA MET A 53 -15.23 6.16 -4.80
C MET A 53 -13.94 6.56 -4.08
N THR A 54 -12.87 6.85 -4.82
CA THR A 54 -11.58 7.23 -4.25
C THR A 54 -11.66 8.56 -3.50
N GLU A 55 -12.38 9.55 -4.04
CA GLU A 55 -12.61 10.83 -3.36
C GLU A 55 -13.37 10.64 -2.04
N PHE A 56 -14.43 9.83 -2.03
CA PHE A 56 -15.17 9.50 -0.80
C PHE A 56 -14.27 8.79 0.24
N LEU A 57 -13.50 7.80 -0.18
CA LEU A 57 -12.63 7.04 0.72
C LEU A 57 -11.49 7.91 1.27
N MET A 58 -10.92 8.78 0.43
CA MET A 58 -9.85 9.69 0.81
C MET A 58 -10.35 10.79 1.74
N GLN A 59 -11.57 11.30 1.53
CA GLN A 59 -12.21 12.24 2.46
C GLN A 59 -12.40 11.63 3.87
N HIS A 60 -12.64 10.33 3.95
CA HIS A 60 -12.81 9.60 5.21
C HIS A 60 -11.60 8.75 5.60
N MET A 61 -10.41 8.97 5.02
CA MET A 61 -9.23 8.12 5.26
C MET A 61 -8.82 8.08 6.73
N MET A 62 -8.93 9.21 7.43
CA MET A 62 -8.63 9.28 8.86
C MET A 62 -9.55 8.36 9.67
N LEU A 63 -10.84 8.29 9.30
CA LEU A 63 -11.82 7.42 9.96
C LEU A 63 -11.51 5.94 9.70
N LEU A 64 -11.06 5.58 8.50
CA LEU A 64 -10.67 4.21 8.14
C LEU A 64 -9.37 3.76 8.83
N MET A 65 -8.55 4.70 9.29
CA MET A 65 -7.34 4.41 10.07
C MET A 65 -7.63 4.18 11.56
N ILE A 66 -8.76 4.68 12.09
CA ILE A 66 -9.11 4.49 13.51
C ILE A 66 -9.11 3.02 13.93
N PRO A 67 -9.72 2.06 13.19
CA PRO A 67 -9.67 0.65 13.55
C PRO A 67 -8.25 0.08 13.64
N ALA A 68 -7.35 0.50 12.74
CA ALA A 68 -5.95 0.09 12.78
C ALA A 68 -5.22 0.66 14.00
N CYS A 69 -5.50 1.92 14.36
CA CYS A 69 -4.95 2.55 15.55
C CYS A 69 -5.47 1.91 16.85
N VAL A 70 -6.76 1.53 16.91
CA VAL A 70 -7.35 0.86 18.08
C VAL A 70 -6.74 -0.53 18.25
N ALA A 71 -6.56 -1.30 17.17
CA ALA A 71 -5.89 -2.59 17.22
C ALA A 71 -4.43 -2.49 17.73
N LEU A 72 -3.76 -1.35 17.52
CA LEU A 72 -2.43 -1.11 18.06
C LEU A 72 -2.42 -0.92 19.58
N MET A 73 -3.53 -0.45 20.17
CA MET A 73 -3.62 -0.25 21.63
C MET A 73 -3.47 -1.57 22.40
N ASP A 74 -3.85 -2.70 21.82
CA ASP A 74 -3.64 -4.03 22.40
C ASP A 74 -2.15 -4.35 22.61
N TYR A 75 -1.26 -3.74 21.82
CA TYR A 75 0.20 -3.93 21.89
C TYR A 75 0.92 -2.76 22.57
N PHE A 76 0.19 -1.82 23.19
CA PHE A 76 0.76 -0.59 23.73
C PHE A 76 1.83 -0.83 24.80
N SER A 77 1.69 -1.87 25.63
CA SER A 77 2.68 -2.22 26.66
C SER A 77 4.04 -2.63 26.07
N ILE A 78 4.04 -3.31 24.91
CA ILE A 78 5.26 -3.75 24.23
C ILE A 78 5.93 -2.54 23.58
N VAL A 79 5.13 -1.68 22.94
CA VAL A 79 5.61 -0.43 22.35
C VAL A 79 6.22 0.50 23.40
N ALA A 80 5.62 0.57 24.60
CA ALA A 80 6.15 1.38 25.69
C ALA A 80 7.50 0.85 26.23
N HIS A 81 7.65 -0.47 26.33
CA HIS A 81 8.90 -1.09 26.76
C HIS A 81 10.04 -0.84 25.76
N ASP A 82 9.77 -1.00 24.46
CA ASP A 82 10.77 -0.89 23.40
C ASP A 82 10.80 0.50 22.73
N PHE A 83 10.19 1.51 23.36
CA PHE A 83 9.98 2.84 22.77
C PHE A 83 11.26 3.48 22.23
N TRP A 84 12.35 3.37 22.98
CA TRP A 84 13.66 3.91 22.59
C TRP A 84 14.23 3.20 21.37
N SER A 85 14.10 1.87 21.34
CA SER A 85 14.55 1.04 20.22
C SER A 85 13.78 1.35 18.93
N ILE A 86 12.44 1.44 19.03
CA ILE A 86 11.56 1.77 17.91
C ILE A 86 11.86 3.17 17.36
N THR A 87 12.01 4.15 18.24
CA THR A 87 12.26 5.55 17.84
C THR A 87 13.60 5.69 17.13
N ILE A 88 14.68 5.15 17.71
CA ILE A 88 16.01 5.19 17.09
C ILE A 88 16.00 4.44 15.76
N ALA A 89 15.42 3.24 15.71
CA ALA A 89 15.36 2.44 14.49
C ALA A 89 14.63 3.21 13.38
N THR A 90 13.50 3.86 13.70
CA THR A 90 12.69 4.61 12.72
C THR A 90 13.42 5.85 12.20
N VAL A 91 14.06 6.63 13.09
CA VAL A 91 14.81 7.83 12.69
C VAL A 91 16.03 7.42 11.87
N ALA A 92 16.80 6.45 12.35
CA ALA A 92 17.99 5.96 11.67
C ALA A 92 17.65 5.38 10.29
N SER A 93 16.61 4.55 10.17
CA SER A 93 16.18 4.00 8.87
C SER A 93 15.75 5.10 7.92
N SER A 94 15.01 6.11 8.40
CA SER A 94 14.56 7.23 7.58
C SER A 94 15.75 8.03 7.03
N VAL A 95 16.73 8.34 7.88
CA VAL A 95 17.96 9.04 7.46
C VAL A 95 18.74 8.18 6.45
N LEU A 96 18.91 6.89 6.71
CA LEU A 96 19.62 5.98 5.81
C LEU A 96 18.94 5.90 4.43
N VAL A 97 17.61 5.79 4.38
CA VAL A 97 16.84 5.76 3.12
C VAL A 97 16.99 7.07 2.35
N LEU A 98 16.94 8.22 3.04
CA LEU A 98 17.15 9.53 2.41
C LEU A 98 18.56 9.65 1.84
N LEU A 99 19.59 9.25 2.60
CA LEU A 99 20.98 9.28 2.15
C LEU A 99 21.23 8.33 0.98
N SER A 100 20.71 7.10 1.04
CA SER A 100 20.85 6.13 -0.04
C SER A 100 20.16 6.63 -1.31
N SER A 101 18.93 7.13 -1.20
CA SER A 101 18.19 7.69 -2.34
C SER A 101 18.91 8.91 -2.93
N ALA A 102 19.44 9.80 -2.09
CA ALA A 102 20.20 10.96 -2.52
C ALA A 102 21.50 10.56 -3.25
N LYS A 103 22.24 9.58 -2.71
CA LYS A 103 23.47 9.06 -3.35
C LYS A 103 23.18 8.35 -4.66
N THR A 104 22.15 7.51 -4.72
CA THR A 104 21.72 6.88 -5.97
C THR A 104 21.37 7.95 -7.01
N HIS A 105 20.66 9.00 -6.62
CA HIS A 105 20.33 10.11 -7.52
C HIS A 105 21.58 10.89 -7.98
N GLU A 106 22.54 11.14 -7.09
CA GLU A 106 23.82 11.82 -7.40
C GLU A 106 24.66 11.01 -8.41
N ILE A 107 24.75 9.69 -8.22
CA ILE A 107 25.48 8.77 -9.10
C ILE A 107 24.83 8.73 -10.49
N LEU A 108 23.50 8.61 -10.56
CA LEU A 108 22.78 8.59 -11.83
C LEU A 108 22.93 9.92 -12.60
N ARG A 109 23.02 11.04 -11.88
CA ARG A 109 23.19 12.37 -12.48
C ARG A 109 24.63 12.64 -12.95
N LYS A 110 25.64 12.02 -12.33
CA LYS A 110 27.04 12.10 -12.77
C LYS A 110 27.35 11.25 -14.01
N HIS A 111 26.51 10.26 -14.30
CA HIS A 111 26.64 9.39 -15.49
C HIS A 111 25.87 9.90 -16.72
N LYS A 112 25.21 11.06 -16.60
CA LYS A 112 24.63 11.83 -17.71
C LYS A 112 25.46 13.08 -17.94
#